data_AF-A0A3C1LEW9-F1
#
_entry.id   AF-A0A3C1LEW9-F1
#
_cell.length_a   1.000
_cell.length_b   1.000
_cell.length_c   1.000
_cell.angle_alpha   90.00
_cell.angle_beta   90.00
_cell.angle_gamma   90.00
#
_symmetry.space_group_name_H-M   'P 1'
#
loop_
_entity.id
_entity.type
_entity.pdbx_description
1 polymer ?
#
loop_
_entity_poly.entity_id
_entity_poly.type
_entity_poly.pdbx_seq_one_letter_code
_entity_poly.pdbx_strand_id
1 'polypeptide(L)'
;VDYRSVTRAAIPTIGAYELLTKPGVWKADAATTSWTTGTNWVSGTVPSPTGGVSIFIPENTVNVPVVSTTVTVGRFVNATTQPIVVNSGVTLTLRGELIQHATPGVLNATNATLRFAGTEPQSIGGIVNVNNLQVDNVAGVGISSGVVNLFGRYTPINGTLTANGRLLFVSNANGTASVATGLGTISGNVITQRFIPAKAARKSIFVGSPVTARIDTSWQRQIHITGAIGTCPAVSSNGFDVTLTGNPSMFTYTHANPSGQRWVKINNTNLTSLTPTSGYRLLVRGNRSAGCTLLDGSAQAATAVTLQAIGVLAQGDIAEGLVEGFNFIANPYQSPINFDNVASDNSTNIDASYWTYNPENNNGVFSVYNAGVLTNKPAGYTNDNIIATGQAFFVRKSTAGGASVTNFFRESHKSTTAQPGLFRTQNWLGMTRVALRANDDAHIDEAVVRFGNQQGVSNTAEGTYDALNISEGTEGISSQKAGNRYSIQTRRGVTTADTVSLHVVS
;
A
#
# COMPACT_ATOMS: atom_id res chain seq x y z
N VAL A 1 -28.64 -29.85 33.05
CA VAL A 1 -27.95 -30.58 31.96
C VAL A 1 -26.60 -29.91 31.76
N ASP A 2 -25.50 -30.64 31.91
CA ASP A 2 -24.14 -30.07 31.77
C ASP A 2 -23.69 -30.03 30.30
N TYR A 3 -22.45 -29.57 30.06
CA TYR A 3 -21.84 -29.48 28.73
C TYR A 3 -21.67 -30.83 28.00
N ARG A 4 -22.03 -31.94 28.64
CA ARG A 4 -22.03 -33.30 28.08
C ARG A 4 -23.45 -33.88 27.94
N SER A 5 -24.49 -33.05 28.02
CA SER A 5 -25.88 -33.49 27.82
C SER A 5 -26.39 -34.50 28.86
N VAL A 6 -25.81 -34.53 30.06
CA VAL A 6 -26.26 -35.41 31.15
C VAL A 6 -27.22 -34.66 32.09
N THR A 7 -28.38 -35.26 32.35
CA THR A 7 -29.36 -34.78 33.36
C THR A 7 -28.98 -35.35 34.73
N ARG A 8 -28.39 -34.54 35.61
CA ARG A 8 -28.08 -34.95 36.98
C ARG A 8 -29.19 -34.51 37.94
N ALA A 9 -29.59 -35.40 38.85
CA ALA A 9 -30.73 -35.23 39.75
C ALA A 9 -30.45 -34.43 41.04
N ALA A 10 -29.23 -33.92 41.24
CA ALA A 10 -28.88 -33.12 42.41
C ALA A 10 -27.89 -32.01 42.06
N ILE A 11 -28.08 -30.84 42.67
CA ILE A 11 -27.22 -29.66 42.55
C ILE A 11 -25.91 -29.95 43.31
N PRO A 12 -24.73 -29.98 42.66
CA PRO A 12 -23.47 -30.10 43.40
C PRO A 12 -23.15 -28.76 44.07
N THR A 13 -23.08 -28.77 45.40
CA THR A 13 -22.50 -27.71 46.22
C THR A 13 -21.00 -27.92 46.34
N ILE A 14 -20.23 -27.28 45.45
CA ILE A 14 -18.86 -26.74 45.65
C ILE A 14 -18.32 -26.27 44.28
N GLY A 15 -17.89 -25.01 44.21
CA GLY A 15 -16.96 -24.54 43.17
C GLY A 15 -17.54 -23.90 41.90
N ALA A 16 -18.83 -23.56 41.85
CA ALA A 16 -19.31 -22.69 40.78
C ALA A 16 -18.85 -21.25 41.08
N TYR A 17 -17.68 -20.88 40.57
CA TYR A 17 -17.46 -19.48 40.21
C TYR A 17 -18.57 -19.14 39.21
N GLU A 18 -19.59 -18.43 39.67
CA GLU A 18 -20.64 -17.89 38.81
C GLU A 18 -19.95 -16.97 37.81
N LEU A 19 -19.64 -17.49 36.62
CA LEU A 19 -19.44 -16.66 35.46
C LEU A 19 -20.77 -15.95 35.26
N LEU A 20 -20.83 -14.68 35.65
CA LEU A 20 -22.04 -13.86 35.85
C LEU A 20 -22.93 -13.68 34.60
N THR A 21 -22.65 -14.37 33.50
CA THR A 21 -23.55 -14.54 32.35
C THR A 21 -23.34 -15.93 31.73
N LYS A 22 -24.41 -16.72 31.60
CA LYS A 22 -24.36 -17.99 30.85
C LYS A 22 -23.95 -17.68 29.39
N PRO A 23 -22.96 -18.40 28.81
CA PRO A 23 -22.55 -18.14 27.43
C PRO A 23 -23.70 -18.42 26.46
N GLY A 24 -23.75 -17.64 25.38
CA GLY A 24 -24.58 -17.89 24.22
C GLY A 24 -23.99 -19.05 23.43
N VAL A 25 -24.64 -20.21 23.48
CA VAL A 25 -24.21 -21.42 22.78
C VAL A 25 -25.09 -21.63 21.55
N TRP A 26 -24.46 -21.68 20.37
CA TRP A 26 -25.13 -22.04 19.13
C TRP A 26 -25.43 -23.54 19.08
N LYS A 27 -26.57 -23.92 18.52
CA LYS A 27 -26.93 -25.33 18.35
C LYS A 27 -26.16 -25.94 17.18
N ALA A 28 -25.54 -27.11 17.39
CA ALA A 28 -24.87 -27.82 16.30
C ALA A 28 -25.86 -28.21 15.17
N ASP A 29 -27.12 -28.46 15.56
CA ASP A 29 -28.27 -28.77 14.71
C ASP A 29 -29.19 -27.56 14.45
N ALA A 30 -28.66 -26.32 14.53
CA ALA A 30 -29.42 -25.11 14.20
C ALA A 30 -30.13 -25.23 12.84
N ALA A 31 -31.38 -24.78 12.75
CA ALA A 31 -32.20 -24.95 11.55
C ALA A 31 -31.80 -23.99 10.41
N THR A 32 -31.22 -22.84 10.74
CA THR A 32 -30.78 -21.82 9.78
C THR A 32 -29.45 -21.21 10.22
N THR A 33 -28.82 -20.42 9.37
CA THR A 33 -27.59 -19.65 9.68
C THR A 33 -27.86 -18.31 10.35
N SER A 34 -29.12 -17.96 10.59
CA SER A 34 -29.53 -16.63 11.07
C SER A 34 -29.16 -16.40 12.53
N TRP A 35 -28.20 -15.52 12.81
CA TRP A 35 -27.81 -15.14 14.17
C TRP A 35 -28.98 -14.66 15.03
N THR A 36 -29.94 -13.97 14.41
CA THR A 36 -31.09 -13.34 15.08
C THR A 36 -32.25 -14.30 15.34
N THR A 37 -32.14 -15.58 14.96
CA THR A 37 -33.17 -16.59 15.21
C THR A 37 -32.93 -17.28 16.55
N GLY A 38 -33.76 -16.99 17.56
CA GLY A 38 -33.59 -17.51 18.93
C GLY A 38 -33.55 -19.04 19.02
N THR A 39 -34.30 -19.75 18.17
CA THR A 39 -34.34 -21.23 18.15
C THR A 39 -33.03 -21.87 17.71
N ASN A 40 -32.12 -21.13 17.07
CA ASN A 40 -30.76 -21.58 16.73
C ASN A 40 -29.82 -21.57 17.95
N TRP A 41 -30.20 -20.94 19.05
CA TRP A 41 -29.43 -20.88 20.29
C TRP A 41 -29.95 -21.90 21.30
N VAL A 42 -29.05 -22.48 22.09
CA VAL A 42 -29.40 -23.49 23.11
C VAL A 42 -30.37 -22.94 24.16
N SER A 43 -30.32 -21.64 24.46
CA SER A 43 -31.29 -20.97 25.36
C SER A 43 -32.66 -20.75 24.74
N GLY A 44 -32.83 -20.95 23.43
CA GLY A 44 -34.04 -20.59 22.69
C GLY A 44 -34.18 -19.07 22.44
N THR A 45 -33.20 -18.28 22.86
CA THR A 45 -33.18 -16.81 22.75
C THR A 45 -31.86 -16.33 22.18
N VAL A 46 -31.90 -15.24 21.40
CA VAL A 46 -30.67 -14.62 20.89
C VAL A 46 -29.89 -14.00 22.07
N PRO A 47 -28.57 -14.25 22.19
CA PRO A 47 -27.75 -13.58 23.18
C PRO A 47 -27.84 -12.06 23.04
N SER A 48 -27.88 -11.35 24.16
CA SER A 48 -28.01 -9.89 24.16
C SER A 48 -26.92 -9.25 23.29
N PRO A 49 -27.28 -8.45 22.28
CA PRO A 49 -26.32 -7.85 21.35
C PRO A 49 -25.50 -6.72 21.99
N THR A 50 -25.84 -6.28 23.21
CA THR A 50 -25.13 -5.23 23.95
C THR A 50 -24.49 -5.74 25.25
N GLY A 51 -24.86 -6.94 25.70
CA GLY A 51 -24.49 -7.47 27.01
C GLY A 51 -23.07 -8.02 27.13
N GLY A 52 -22.32 -8.12 26.03
CA GLY A 52 -20.98 -8.73 26.07
C GLY A 52 -21.02 -10.21 26.47
N VAL A 53 -22.10 -10.92 26.13
CA VAL A 53 -22.24 -12.36 26.42
C VAL A 53 -21.18 -13.13 25.62
N SER A 54 -20.49 -14.08 26.25
CA SER A 54 -19.54 -14.92 25.54
C SER A 54 -20.26 -15.90 24.61
N ILE A 55 -19.74 -16.08 23.40
CA ILE A 55 -20.33 -16.90 22.34
C ILE A 55 -19.48 -18.14 22.12
N PHE A 56 -20.14 -19.30 21.99
CA PHE A 56 -19.51 -20.57 21.65
C PHE A 56 -20.27 -21.23 20.48
N ILE A 57 -19.54 -21.52 19.39
CA ILE A 57 -20.02 -22.26 18.23
C ILE A 57 -19.41 -23.66 18.27
N PRO A 58 -20.21 -24.74 18.45
CA PRO A 58 -19.68 -26.09 18.61
C PRO A 58 -18.98 -26.66 17.36
N GLU A 59 -18.10 -27.63 17.61
CA GLU A 59 -17.61 -28.58 16.60
C GLU A 59 -18.81 -29.29 15.96
N ASN A 60 -18.77 -29.52 14.64
CA ASN A 60 -19.85 -30.14 13.86
C ASN A 60 -21.13 -29.30 13.68
N THR A 61 -21.07 -27.98 13.88
CA THR A 61 -22.18 -27.09 13.51
C THR A 61 -22.46 -27.16 12.01
N VAL A 62 -23.67 -27.58 11.64
CA VAL A 62 -24.10 -27.72 10.24
C VAL A 62 -24.43 -26.35 9.64
N ASN A 63 -25.37 -25.64 10.25
CA ASN A 63 -25.73 -24.28 9.86
C ASN A 63 -24.97 -23.27 10.73
N VAL A 64 -23.81 -22.87 10.25
CA VAL A 64 -22.89 -21.96 10.93
C VAL A 64 -23.47 -20.54 10.95
N PRO A 65 -23.41 -19.82 12.08
CA PRO A 65 -24.06 -18.53 12.17
C PRO A 65 -23.41 -17.47 11.29
N VAL A 66 -24.26 -16.63 10.70
CA VAL A 66 -23.88 -15.40 10.00
C VAL A 66 -24.25 -14.21 10.89
N VAL A 67 -23.24 -13.44 11.30
CA VAL A 67 -23.44 -12.21 12.08
C VAL A 67 -23.97 -11.12 11.15
N SER A 68 -25.29 -10.95 11.13
CA SER A 68 -26.00 -10.06 10.21
C SER A 68 -26.30 -8.67 10.76
N THR A 69 -26.07 -8.44 12.05
CA THR A 69 -26.32 -7.17 12.74
C THR A 69 -25.11 -6.80 13.60
N THR A 70 -24.92 -5.50 13.88
CA THR A 70 -23.90 -5.05 14.83
C THR A 70 -24.17 -5.63 16.20
N VAL A 71 -23.15 -6.29 16.78
CA VAL A 71 -23.25 -6.97 18.08
C VAL A 71 -21.97 -6.78 18.89
N THR A 72 -22.15 -6.79 20.21
CA THR A 72 -21.07 -6.81 21.20
C THR A 72 -21.13 -8.10 21.99
N VAL A 73 -20.05 -8.85 21.95
CA VAL A 73 -19.89 -10.14 22.61
C VAL A 73 -18.73 -10.08 23.61
N GLY A 74 -18.69 -11.04 24.52
CA GLY A 74 -17.57 -11.24 25.43
C GLY A 74 -16.43 -11.93 24.69
N ARG A 75 -16.13 -13.17 25.08
CA ARG A 75 -15.27 -14.06 24.30
C ARG A 75 -16.05 -14.66 23.13
N PHE A 76 -15.45 -14.78 21.96
CA PHE A 76 -16.02 -15.48 20.80
C PHE A 76 -15.18 -16.72 20.49
N VAL A 77 -15.76 -17.90 20.64
CA VAL A 77 -15.11 -19.18 20.34
C VAL A 77 -15.82 -19.84 19.16
N ASN A 78 -15.12 -19.94 18.04
CA ASN A 78 -15.52 -20.76 16.91
C ASN A 78 -14.79 -22.10 16.96
N ALA A 79 -15.48 -23.17 17.37
CA ALA A 79 -14.91 -24.50 17.35
C ALA A 79 -15.21 -25.26 16.04
N THR A 80 -15.97 -24.70 15.10
CA THR A 80 -16.17 -25.33 13.79
C THR A 80 -15.01 -25.06 12.83
N THR A 81 -14.79 -26.01 11.90
CA THR A 81 -13.85 -25.89 10.77
C THR A 81 -14.41 -25.04 9.62
N GLN A 82 -15.68 -24.67 9.71
CA GLN A 82 -16.36 -23.84 8.72
C GLN A 82 -16.17 -22.35 9.04
N PRO A 83 -16.15 -21.47 8.02
CA PRO A 83 -15.98 -20.03 8.23
C PRO A 83 -17.22 -19.39 8.87
N ILE A 84 -17.00 -18.55 9.87
CA ILE A 84 -18.02 -17.63 10.40
C ILE A 84 -18.01 -16.37 9.55
N VAL A 85 -19.18 -15.96 9.05
CA VAL A 85 -19.30 -14.73 8.24
C VAL A 85 -19.85 -13.58 9.07
N VAL A 86 -19.24 -12.41 8.93
CA VAL A 86 -19.78 -11.14 9.41
C VAL A 86 -20.19 -10.32 8.19
N ASN A 87 -21.48 -9.97 8.09
CA ASN A 87 -22.03 -9.32 6.91
C ASN A 87 -21.42 -7.93 6.66
N SER A 88 -21.53 -7.47 5.41
CA SER A 88 -21.05 -6.15 5.02
C SER A 88 -21.68 -5.04 5.87
N GLY A 89 -20.87 -4.07 6.30
CA GLY A 89 -21.31 -2.93 7.11
C GLY A 89 -21.57 -3.25 8.59
N VAL A 90 -21.48 -4.51 9.01
CA VAL A 90 -21.68 -4.93 10.39
C VAL A 90 -20.41 -4.69 11.22
N THR A 91 -20.57 -4.34 12.50
CA THR A 91 -19.49 -4.33 13.48
C THR A 91 -19.66 -5.47 14.48
N LEU A 92 -18.68 -6.37 14.54
CA LEU A 92 -18.54 -7.36 15.63
C LEU A 92 -17.57 -6.80 16.67
N THR A 93 -18.08 -6.44 17.84
CA THR A 93 -17.27 -5.96 18.96
C THR A 93 -17.02 -7.08 19.95
N LEU A 94 -15.77 -7.31 20.34
CA LEU A 94 -15.37 -8.25 21.38
C LEU A 94 -14.86 -7.50 22.61
N ARG A 95 -15.33 -7.94 23.78
CA ARG A 95 -14.79 -7.56 25.10
C ARG A 95 -13.89 -8.63 25.70
N GLY A 96 -13.83 -9.81 25.09
CA GLY A 96 -12.91 -10.90 25.42
C GLY A 96 -12.15 -11.42 24.20
N GLU A 97 -11.64 -12.64 24.29
CA GLU A 97 -10.79 -13.22 23.24
C GLU A 97 -11.57 -13.64 21.98
N LEU A 98 -10.91 -13.61 20.82
CA LEU A 98 -11.35 -14.30 19.61
C LEU A 98 -10.57 -15.59 19.47
N ILE A 99 -11.24 -16.74 19.47
CA ILE A 99 -10.62 -18.06 19.32
C ILE A 99 -11.29 -18.76 18.14
N GLN A 100 -10.49 -19.19 17.17
CA GLN A 100 -10.94 -20.02 16.05
C GLN A 100 -10.39 -21.44 16.17
N HIS A 101 -11.07 -22.38 15.52
CA HIS A 101 -10.60 -23.76 15.39
C HIS A 101 -9.20 -23.80 14.75
N ALA A 102 -8.36 -24.75 15.18
CA ALA A 102 -6.96 -24.82 14.76
C ALA A 102 -6.77 -25.23 13.29
N THR A 103 -7.76 -25.88 12.66
CA THR A 103 -7.63 -26.52 11.34
C THR A 103 -8.89 -26.44 10.47
N PRO A 104 -8.96 -25.50 9.53
CA PRO A 104 -8.86 -24.07 9.81
C PRO A 104 -10.24 -23.55 10.29
N GLY A 105 -10.30 -23.00 11.49
CA GLY A 105 -11.38 -22.07 11.84
C GLY A 105 -11.07 -20.70 11.26
N VAL A 106 -12.06 -20.06 10.63
CA VAL A 106 -11.89 -18.77 9.96
C VAL A 106 -13.00 -17.81 10.37
N LEU A 107 -12.64 -16.57 10.71
CA LEU A 107 -13.58 -15.45 10.76
C LEU A 107 -13.47 -14.64 9.45
N ASN A 108 -14.55 -14.60 8.68
CA ASN A 108 -14.67 -13.83 7.44
C ASN A 108 -15.52 -12.57 7.64
N ALA A 109 -14.83 -11.46 7.87
CA ALA A 109 -15.34 -10.11 8.04
C ALA A 109 -14.81 -9.17 6.93
N THR A 110 -14.65 -9.68 5.71
CA THR A 110 -13.96 -9.02 4.58
C THR A 110 -14.60 -7.73 4.09
N ASN A 111 -15.83 -7.40 4.53
CA ASN A 111 -16.51 -6.13 4.29
C ASN A 111 -17.10 -5.52 5.58
N ALA A 112 -16.59 -5.94 6.74
CA ALA A 112 -17.13 -5.64 8.06
C ALA A 112 -16.05 -5.09 9.00
N THR A 113 -16.46 -4.69 10.20
CA THR A 113 -15.55 -4.20 11.24
C THR A 113 -15.43 -5.21 12.37
N LEU A 114 -14.21 -5.56 12.72
CA LEU A 114 -13.87 -6.28 13.95
C LEU A 114 -13.31 -5.28 14.96
N ARG A 115 -13.94 -5.14 16.13
CA ARG A 115 -13.53 -4.20 17.16
C ARG A 115 -13.19 -4.93 18.46
N PHE A 116 -12.04 -4.62 19.05
CA PHE A 116 -11.66 -5.05 20.39
C PHE A 116 -11.81 -3.87 21.35
N ALA A 117 -12.70 -3.99 22.33
CA ALA A 117 -13.07 -2.93 23.27
C ALA A 117 -13.29 -3.46 24.70
N GLY A 118 -12.50 -4.48 25.08
CA GLY A 118 -12.45 -4.98 26.45
C GLY A 118 -11.64 -4.06 27.37
N THR A 119 -11.66 -4.38 28.66
CA THR A 119 -10.88 -3.69 29.71
C THR A 119 -9.69 -4.51 30.19
N GLU A 120 -9.66 -5.80 29.88
CA GLU A 120 -8.58 -6.74 30.16
C GLU A 120 -7.80 -7.05 28.88
N PRO A 121 -6.57 -7.60 28.95
CA PRO A 121 -5.84 -8.03 27.76
C PRO A 121 -6.67 -9.00 26.91
N GLN A 122 -6.74 -8.75 25.60
CA GLN A 122 -7.48 -9.61 24.66
C GLN A 122 -6.52 -10.31 23.68
N SER A 123 -6.96 -11.43 23.12
CA SER A 123 -6.21 -12.17 22.11
C SER A 123 -7.02 -12.43 20.84
N ILE A 124 -6.30 -12.50 19.72
CA ILE A 124 -6.80 -12.91 18.40
C ILE A 124 -6.13 -14.23 18.02
N GLY A 125 -6.91 -15.30 17.99
CA GLY A 125 -6.46 -16.64 17.61
C GLY A 125 -7.07 -17.12 16.30
N GLY A 126 -6.24 -17.78 15.49
CA GLY A 126 -6.60 -18.39 14.21
C GLY A 126 -6.64 -17.43 13.03
N ILE A 127 -7.32 -17.82 11.95
CA ILE A 127 -7.32 -17.04 10.70
C ILE A 127 -8.48 -16.04 10.73
N VAL A 128 -8.16 -14.77 10.50
CA VAL A 128 -9.13 -13.67 10.45
C VAL A 128 -8.96 -12.91 9.15
N ASN A 129 -10.00 -12.85 8.33
CA ASN A 129 -10.06 -12.02 7.14
C ASN A 129 -10.96 -10.83 7.45
N VAL A 130 -10.45 -9.61 7.49
CA VAL A 130 -11.23 -8.45 7.96
C VAL A 130 -11.00 -7.21 7.12
N ASN A 131 -12.06 -6.43 6.86
CA ASN A 131 -11.90 -5.14 6.21
C ASN A 131 -11.36 -4.09 7.19
N ASN A 132 -12.04 -3.90 8.32
CA ASN A 132 -11.67 -2.91 9.32
C ASN A 132 -11.36 -3.57 10.65
N LEU A 133 -10.16 -3.33 11.20
CA LEU A 133 -9.78 -3.74 12.54
C LEU A 133 -9.70 -2.49 13.43
N GLN A 134 -10.36 -2.51 14.57
CA GLN A 134 -10.30 -1.43 15.56
C GLN A 134 -9.83 -1.98 16.90
N VAL A 135 -8.84 -1.33 17.50
CA VAL A 135 -8.37 -1.64 18.85
C VAL A 135 -8.61 -0.42 19.72
N ASP A 136 -9.50 -0.59 20.69
CA ASP A 136 -9.88 0.38 21.71
C ASP A 136 -9.78 -0.30 23.09
N ASN A 137 -8.58 -0.81 23.39
CA ASN A 137 -8.33 -1.53 24.62
C ASN A 137 -6.94 -1.16 25.14
N VAL A 138 -6.90 -0.33 26.19
CA VAL A 138 -5.67 0.15 26.82
C VAL A 138 -4.82 -0.97 27.41
N ALA A 139 -5.42 -2.11 27.79
CA ALA A 139 -4.70 -3.28 28.29
C ALA A 139 -4.03 -4.08 27.16
N GLY A 140 -4.32 -3.76 25.90
CA GLY A 140 -3.69 -4.31 24.71
C GLY A 140 -4.41 -5.52 24.11
N VAL A 141 -4.08 -5.79 22.84
CA VAL A 141 -4.61 -6.91 22.06
C VAL A 141 -3.44 -7.63 21.39
N GLY A 142 -3.33 -8.95 21.54
CA GLY A 142 -2.26 -9.73 20.93
C GLY A 142 -2.76 -10.73 19.88
N ILE A 143 -2.08 -10.84 18.73
CA ILE A 143 -2.33 -11.94 17.79
C ILE A 143 -1.57 -13.18 18.27
N SER A 144 -2.30 -14.11 18.90
CA SER A 144 -1.73 -15.28 19.58
C SER A 144 -1.47 -16.44 18.63
N SER A 145 -2.28 -16.62 17.59
CA SER A 145 -2.10 -17.68 16.58
C SER A 145 -2.72 -17.29 15.24
N GLY A 146 -2.41 -18.05 14.18
CA GLY A 146 -2.93 -17.80 12.84
C GLY A 146 -2.42 -16.49 12.23
N VAL A 147 -3.24 -15.88 11.36
CA VAL A 147 -2.92 -14.64 10.64
C VAL A 147 -4.18 -13.78 10.55
N VAL A 148 -4.01 -12.48 10.78
CA VAL A 148 -5.03 -11.47 10.52
C VAL A 148 -4.74 -10.82 9.17
N ASN A 149 -5.53 -11.17 8.15
CA ASN A 149 -5.51 -10.57 6.83
C ASN A 149 -6.42 -9.33 6.83
N LEU A 150 -5.80 -8.16 6.88
CA LEU A 150 -6.49 -6.88 6.86
C LEU A 150 -6.55 -6.34 5.42
N PHE A 151 -7.76 -6.06 4.94
CA PHE A 151 -8.00 -5.57 3.56
C PHE A 151 -8.22 -4.06 3.48
N GLY A 152 -8.75 -3.45 4.54
CA GLY A 152 -9.10 -2.03 4.60
C GLY A 152 -8.24 -1.28 5.60
N ARG A 153 -8.77 -0.97 6.79
CA ARG A 153 -8.12 -0.06 7.74
C ARG A 153 -7.96 -0.65 9.14
N TYR A 154 -6.78 -0.50 9.70
CA TYR A 154 -6.53 -0.62 11.13
C TYR A 154 -6.70 0.75 11.79
N THR A 155 -7.52 0.83 12.84
CA THR A 155 -7.72 2.06 13.63
C THR A 155 -7.22 1.84 15.06
N PRO A 156 -6.05 2.41 15.42
CA PRO A 156 -5.49 2.33 16.76
C PRO A 156 -6.13 3.36 17.69
N ILE A 157 -7.36 3.10 18.15
CA ILE A 157 -8.10 4.05 19.00
C ILE A 157 -7.39 4.22 20.34
N ASN A 158 -7.15 3.11 21.06
CA ASN A 158 -6.42 3.07 22.33
C ASN A 158 -5.69 1.74 22.51
N GLY A 159 -4.51 1.80 23.14
CA GLY A 159 -3.70 0.63 23.49
C GLY A 159 -2.86 0.04 22.36
N THR A 160 -2.18 -1.06 22.64
CA THR A 160 -1.19 -1.66 21.73
C THR A 160 -1.73 -2.93 21.10
N LEU A 161 -1.63 -3.03 19.77
CA LEU A 161 -1.79 -4.29 19.04
C LEU A 161 -0.43 -4.98 18.89
N THR A 162 -0.24 -6.11 19.57
CA THR A 162 0.96 -6.94 19.43
C THR A 162 0.81 -7.88 18.23
N ALA A 163 1.47 -7.54 17.13
CA ALA A 163 1.25 -8.17 15.83
C ALA A 163 1.95 -9.53 15.64
N ASN A 164 3.07 -9.78 16.33
CA ASN A 164 3.80 -11.06 16.32
C ASN A 164 4.14 -11.63 14.92
N GLY A 165 4.32 -10.78 13.91
CA GLY A 165 4.54 -11.21 12.52
C GLY A 165 3.30 -11.79 11.84
N ARG A 166 2.10 -11.60 12.43
CA ARG A 166 0.84 -12.24 12.03
C ARG A 166 -0.23 -11.25 11.58
N LEU A 167 0.04 -9.95 11.60
CA LEU A 167 -0.81 -8.95 10.96
C LEU A 167 -0.34 -8.72 9.53
N LEU A 168 -1.16 -9.09 8.55
CA LEU A 168 -0.93 -8.84 7.14
C LEU A 168 -1.75 -7.65 6.66
N PHE A 169 -1.06 -6.58 6.23
CA PHE A 169 -1.67 -5.50 5.45
C PHE A 169 -1.74 -5.93 3.99
N VAL A 170 -2.91 -6.40 3.56
CA VAL A 170 -3.11 -6.92 2.21
C VAL A 170 -3.02 -5.79 1.18
N SER A 171 -2.36 -6.08 0.06
CA SER A 171 -2.36 -5.20 -1.11
C SER A 171 -2.63 -6.02 -2.38
N ASN A 172 -3.67 -5.62 -3.11
CA ASN A 172 -4.09 -6.25 -4.35
C ASN A 172 -4.69 -5.20 -5.31
N ALA A 173 -5.29 -5.64 -6.41
CA ALA A 173 -5.89 -4.75 -7.41
C ALA A 173 -7.01 -3.84 -6.87
N ASN A 174 -7.65 -4.22 -5.75
CA ASN A 174 -8.75 -3.45 -5.14
C ASN A 174 -8.25 -2.40 -4.13
N GLY A 175 -6.99 -2.45 -3.71
CA GLY A 175 -6.47 -1.49 -2.75
C GLY A 175 -5.31 -2.02 -1.91
N THR A 176 -4.85 -1.17 -0.99
CA THR A 176 -3.81 -1.50 -0.01
C THR A 176 -4.32 -1.14 1.37
N ALA A 177 -4.22 -2.07 2.31
CA ALA A 177 -4.64 -1.84 3.68
C ALA A 177 -3.81 -0.73 4.36
N SER A 178 -4.42 0.02 5.25
CA SER A 178 -3.83 1.21 5.86
C SER A 178 -3.97 1.24 7.38
N VAL A 179 -3.13 2.04 8.02
CA VAL A 179 -3.16 2.39 9.44
C VAL A 179 -3.67 3.82 9.56
N ALA A 180 -4.80 4.02 10.23
CA ALA A 180 -5.27 5.35 10.58
C ALA A 180 -4.42 5.99 11.68
N THR A 181 -4.56 7.30 11.84
CA THR A 181 -4.10 8.01 13.03
C THR A 181 -4.87 7.56 14.26
N GLY A 182 -4.24 7.67 15.43
CA GLY A 182 -4.86 7.33 16.70
C GLY A 182 -3.88 7.35 17.86
N LEU A 183 -4.35 7.02 19.06
CA LEU A 183 -3.52 7.03 20.29
C LEU A 183 -2.86 5.67 20.55
N GLY A 184 -3.36 4.61 19.91
CA GLY A 184 -2.80 3.27 20.03
C GLY A 184 -1.55 3.07 19.17
N THR A 185 -0.87 1.93 19.38
CA THR A 185 0.34 1.56 18.62
C THR A 185 0.26 0.13 18.12
N ILE A 186 1.16 -0.23 17.20
CA ILE A 186 1.44 -1.62 16.83
C ILE A 186 2.83 -1.98 17.33
N SER A 187 2.96 -3.12 18.01
CA SER A 187 4.24 -3.67 18.44
C SER A 187 4.57 -4.99 17.72
N GLY A 188 5.88 -5.27 17.60
CA GLY A 188 6.38 -6.44 16.88
C GLY A 188 6.32 -6.28 15.36
N ASN A 189 6.75 -7.34 14.66
CA ASN A 189 6.75 -7.36 13.21
C ASN A 189 5.33 -7.43 12.65
N VAL A 190 5.11 -6.81 11.51
CA VAL A 190 3.93 -7.01 10.66
C VAL A 190 4.39 -7.52 9.29
N ILE A 191 3.43 -7.92 8.46
CA ILE A 191 3.64 -8.22 7.05
C ILE A 191 2.99 -7.10 6.24
N THR A 192 3.77 -6.40 5.42
CA THR A 192 3.24 -5.35 4.52
C THR A 192 3.34 -5.79 3.08
N GLN A 193 2.34 -5.42 2.29
CA GLN A 193 2.28 -5.73 0.87
C GLN A 193 2.19 -4.47 0.01
N ARG A 194 2.76 -4.55 -1.19
CA ARG A 194 2.60 -3.55 -2.26
C ARG A 194 2.32 -4.25 -3.57
N PHE A 195 1.07 -4.15 -4.03
CA PHE A 195 0.66 -4.65 -5.34
C PHE A 195 1.20 -3.77 -6.46
N ILE A 196 1.78 -4.41 -7.46
CA ILE A 196 2.24 -3.81 -8.70
C ILE A 196 1.49 -4.50 -9.83
N PRO A 197 0.64 -3.75 -10.57
CA PRO A 197 -0.10 -4.30 -11.70
C PRO A 197 0.82 -4.85 -12.80
N ALA A 198 0.26 -5.73 -13.63
CA ALA A 198 0.93 -6.22 -14.83
C ALA A 198 1.25 -5.07 -15.80
N LYS A 199 2.33 -5.22 -16.58
CA LYS A 199 2.79 -4.23 -17.56
C LYS A 199 3.14 -4.89 -18.88
N ALA A 200 2.85 -4.20 -19.97
CA ALA A 200 3.22 -4.65 -21.31
C ALA A 200 4.75 -4.70 -21.54
N ALA A 201 5.52 -3.94 -20.76
CA ALA A 201 6.98 -3.90 -20.83
C ALA A 201 7.62 -3.84 -19.44
N ARG A 202 8.83 -4.39 -19.30
CA ARG A 202 9.68 -4.24 -18.11
C ARG A 202 10.02 -2.77 -17.89
N LYS A 203 9.72 -2.22 -16.72
CA LYS A 203 10.00 -0.82 -16.37
C LYS A 203 10.43 -0.70 -14.92
N SER A 204 11.31 0.26 -14.64
CA SER A 204 11.59 0.65 -13.26
C SER A 204 10.33 1.20 -12.59
N ILE A 205 10.26 1.10 -11.28
CA ILE A 205 9.25 1.73 -10.43
C ILE A 205 9.93 2.40 -9.24
N PHE A 206 9.29 3.43 -8.70
CA PHE A 206 9.70 4.02 -7.44
C PHE A 206 8.85 3.45 -6.32
N VAL A 207 9.51 2.72 -5.43
CA VAL A 207 8.88 2.05 -4.30
C VAL A 207 9.59 2.41 -3.01
N GLY A 208 8.82 2.44 -1.94
CA GLY A 208 9.27 2.55 -0.57
C GLY A 208 8.74 1.38 0.25
N SER A 209 9.27 1.21 1.45
CA SER A 209 8.79 0.22 2.41
C SER A 209 8.39 0.93 3.69
N PRO A 210 7.21 0.69 4.28
CA PRO A 210 6.86 1.29 5.57
C PRO A 210 7.44 0.52 6.78
N VAL A 211 8.22 -0.53 6.51
CA VAL A 211 8.90 -1.36 7.52
C VAL A 211 10.39 -1.42 7.25
N THR A 212 11.17 -1.62 8.31
CA THR A 212 12.58 -2.01 8.18
C THR A 212 12.68 -3.52 8.01
N ALA A 213 13.21 -3.99 6.88
CA ALA A 213 13.30 -5.42 6.57
C ALA A 213 14.43 -5.73 5.59
N ARG A 214 15.08 -6.89 5.72
CA ARG A 214 16.12 -7.34 4.77
C ARG A 214 15.55 -7.54 3.36
N ILE A 215 16.28 -7.11 2.33
CA ILE A 215 15.82 -7.15 0.94
C ILE A 215 15.64 -8.60 0.45
N ASP A 216 16.60 -9.47 0.72
CA ASP A 216 16.61 -10.86 0.25
C ASP A 216 15.55 -11.77 0.90
N THR A 217 15.11 -11.43 2.10
CA THR A 217 13.99 -12.12 2.79
C THR A 217 12.64 -11.43 2.56
N SER A 218 12.63 -10.29 1.87
CA SER A 218 11.43 -9.49 1.57
C SER A 218 11.17 -9.47 0.05
N TRP A 219 11.33 -8.32 -0.60
CA TRP A 219 10.95 -8.09 -2.00
C TRP A 219 11.61 -9.09 -2.98
N GLN A 220 12.85 -9.51 -2.71
CA GLN A 220 13.55 -10.47 -3.58
C GLN A 220 12.90 -11.87 -3.58
N ARG A 221 12.03 -12.17 -2.61
CA ARG A 221 11.25 -13.41 -2.62
C ARG A 221 10.10 -13.36 -3.64
N GLN A 222 9.63 -12.18 -4.03
CA GLN A 222 8.54 -12.03 -5.01
C GLN A 222 9.02 -11.59 -6.39
N ILE A 223 10.22 -11.00 -6.51
CA ILE A 223 10.84 -10.61 -7.78
C ILE A 223 12.33 -10.97 -7.82
N HIS A 224 12.95 -10.99 -9.00
CA HIS A 224 14.42 -11.07 -9.09
C HIS A 224 15.08 -9.70 -8.90
N ILE A 225 16.08 -9.63 -8.02
CA ILE A 225 16.94 -8.46 -7.82
C ILE A 225 18.36 -8.82 -8.26
N THR A 226 18.81 -8.21 -9.35
CA THR A 226 20.04 -8.54 -10.06
C THR A 226 21.15 -7.54 -9.75
N GLY A 227 22.40 -7.97 -9.92
CA GLY A 227 23.58 -7.12 -9.70
C GLY A 227 24.93 -7.84 -9.75
N ALA A 228 24.96 -9.09 -10.20
CA ALA A 228 26.17 -9.92 -10.28
C ALA A 228 26.16 -10.81 -11.54
N ILE A 229 27.34 -11.06 -12.10
CA ILE A 229 27.54 -11.90 -13.27
C ILE A 229 27.44 -13.38 -12.88
N GLY A 230 26.74 -14.17 -13.68
CA GLY A 230 26.65 -15.63 -13.53
C GLY A 230 25.46 -16.23 -14.28
N THR A 231 25.20 -17.51 -14.05
CA THR A 231 24.10 -18.24 -14.68
C THR A 231 22.94 -18.43 -13.70
N CYS A 232 21.75 -17.95 -14.07
CA CYS A 232 20.52 -18.19 -13.30
C CYS A 232 20.25 -19.71 -13.21
N PRO A 233 19.80 -20.27 -12.06
CA PRO A 233 19.21 -19.60 -10.89
C PRO A 233 20.19 -19.32 -9.73
N ALA A 234 21.50 -19.26 -9.98
CA ALA A 234 22.46 -19.02 -8.90
C ALA A 234 22.24 -17.65 -8.21
N VAL A 235 22.69 -17.56 -6.95
CA VAL A 235 22.68 -16.35 -6.13
C VAL A 235 24.11 -16.03 -5.74
N SER A 236 24.53 -14.77 -5.90
CA SER A 236 25.89 -14.36 -5.56
C SER A 236 26.12 -14.28 -4.05
N SER A 237 27.39 -14.16 -3.63
CA SER A 237 27.75 -13.94 -2.21
C SER A 237 27.12 -12.68 -1.61
N ASN A 238 26.83 -11.66 -2.43
CA ASN A 238 26.14 -10.43 -2.04
C ASN A 238 24.60 -10.57 -2.10
N GLY A 239 24.07 -11.77 -2.33
CA GLY A 239 22.64 -12.08 -2.33
C GLY A 239 21.91 -11.78 -3.65
N PHE A 240 22.58 -11.26 -4.68
CA PHE A 240 21.91 -10.94 -5.95
C PHE A 240 21.55 -12.18 -6.75
N ASP A 241 20.39 -12.14 -7.41
CA ASP A 241 20.09 -13.00 -8.54
C ASP A 241 21.11 -12.73 -9.66
N VAL A 242 21.84 -13.77 -10.08
CA VAL A 242 22.87 -13.57 -11.11
C VAL A 242 22.25 -13.55 -12.51
N THR A 243 22.88 -12.78 -13.39
CA THR A 243 22.52 -12.70 -14.82
C THR A 243 23.79 -12.71 -15.66
N LEU A 244 23.69 -13.00 -16.95
CA LEU A 244 24.86 -13.00 -17.83
C LEU A 244 25.56 -11.63 -17.90
N THR A 245 24.81 -10.53 -17.79
CA THR A 245 25.37 -9.16 -17.86
C THR A 245 25.75 -8.59 -16.50
N GLY A 246 25.21 -9.14 -15.41
CA GLY A 246 25.38 -8.60 -14.06
C GLY A 246 24.71 -7.24 -13.82
N ASN A 247 23.86 -6.76 -14.74
CA ASN A 247 23.26 -5.43 -14.63
C ASN A 247 22.42 -5.29 -13.35
N PRO A 248 22.64 -4.23 -12.54
CA PRO A 248 21.87 -3.99 -11.32
C PRO A 248 20.41 -3.64 -11.64
N SER A 249 19.48 -4.11 -10.80
CA SER A 249 18.05 -3.83 -10.95
C SER A 249 17.43 -3.04 -9.80
N MET A 250 18.22 -2.62 -8.81
CA MET A 250 17.77 -1.84 -7.67
C MET A 250 18.78 -0.75 -7.35
N PHE A 251 18.27 0.48 -7.20
CA PHE A 251 19.08 1.67 -7.02
C PHE A 251 18.46 2.58 -5.96
N THR A 252 19.32 3.27 -5.21
CA THR A 252 19.00 4.48 -4.46
C THR A 252 19.47 5.71 -5.25
N TYR A 253 19.28 6.90 -4.70
CA TYR A 253 19.71 8.14 -5.35
C TYR A 253 20.44 9.05 -4.36
N THR A 254 21.48 9.73 -4.82
CA THR A 254 22.17 10.78 -4.07
C THR A 254 22.49 11.98 -4.97
N HIS A 255 22.09 13.17 -4.54
CA HIS A 255 22.36 14.40 -5.28
C HIS A 255 23.83 14.83 -5.20
N ALA A 256 24.56 14.38 -4.17
CA ALA A 256 25.97 14.70 -3.97
C ALA A 256 26.88 14.14 -5.08
N ASN A 257 26.42 13.14 -5.83
CA ASN A 257 27.17 12.61 -6.97
C ASN A 257 27.04 13.51 -8.21
N PRO A 258 28.06 13.50 -9.10
CA PRO A 258 27.98 14.15 -10.40
C PRO A 258 26.76 13.72 -11.22
N SER A 259 26.30 14.60 -12.11
CA SER A 259 25.25 14.25 -13.08
C SER A 259 25.62 12.97 -13.84
N GLY A 260 24.63 12.11 -14.09
CA GLY A 260 24.84 10.77 -14.67
C GLY A 260 25.24 9.68 -13.67
N GLN A 261 25.70 10.02 -12.46
CA GLN A 261 26.10 9.04 -11.42
C GLN A 261 25.23 9.09 -10.15
N ARG A 262 24.12 9.83 -10.21
CA ARG A 262 23.23 10.04 -9.06
C ARG A 262 22.39 8.82 -8.68
N TRP A 263 22.15 7.91 -9.62
CA TRP A 263 21.56 6.59 -9.33
C TRP A 263 22.66 5.64 -8.84
N VAL A 264 22.56 5.22 -7.58
CA VAL A 264 23.56 4.36 -6.93
C VAL A 264 22.98 2.97 -6.80
N LYS A 265 23.63 1.96 -7.37
CA LYS A 265 23.21 0.56 -7.20
C LYS A 265 23.32 0.16 -5.73
N ILE A 266 22.42 -0.68 -5.25
CA ILE A 266 22.63 -1.33 -3.94
C ILE A 266 23.84 -2.28 -4.03
N ASN A 267 24.57 -2.43 -2.93
CA ASN A 267 25.80 -3.23 -2.92
C ASN A 267 25.56 -4.71 -2.62
N ASN A 268 24.45 -5.03 -1.96
CA ASN A 268 24.03 -6.38 -1.60
C ASN A 268 22.53 -6.38 -1.27
N THR A 269 21.89 -7.55 -1.30
CA THR A 269 20.51 -7.74 -0.83
C THR A 269 20.45 -8.45 0.53
N ASN A 270 21.51 -9.19 0.88
CA ASN A 270 21.60 -10.00 2.10
C ASN A 270 22.17 -9.28 3.32
N LEU A 271 22.67 -8.05 3.17
CA LEU A 271 23.10 -7.20 4.31
C LEU A 271 22.43 -5.80 4.28
N THR A 272 21.67 -5.50 3.22
CA THR A 272 20.96 -4.24 3.07
C THR A 272 19.51 -4.42 3.49
N SER A 273 19.03 -3.54 4.35
CA SER A 273 17.63 -3.48 4.74
C SER A 273 16.91 -2.35 3.98
N LEU A 274 15.66 -2.61 3.64
CA LEU A 274 14.66 -1.59 3.36
C LEU A 274 14.50 -0.71 4.59
N THR A 275 14.32 0.59 4.39
CA THR A 275 14.05 1.54 5.47
C THR A 275 12.86 2.45 5.12
N PRO A 276 12.08 2.90 6.11
CA PRO A 276 10.87 3.71 5.91
C PRO A 276 10.97 4.90 4.96
N THR A 277 12.01 5.71 5.12
CA THR A 277 12.12 6.98 4.39
C THR A 277 12.92 6.89 3.10
N SER A 278 13.59 5.77 2.83
CA SER A 278 14.42 5.62 1.64
C SER A 278 13.61 5.23 0.41
N GLY A 279 13.78 6.00 -0.67
CA GLY A 279 13.24 5.66 -1.97
C GLY A 279 14.11 4.64 -2.72
N TYR A 280 13.46 3.68 -3.38
CA TYR A 280 14.13 2.68 -4.22
C TYR A 280 13.59 2.70 -5.65
N ARG A 281 14.49 2.79 -6.62
CA ARG A 281 14.19 2.54 -8.03
C ARG A 281 14.42 1.07 -8.30
N LEU A 282 13.35 0.36 -8.64
CA LEU A 282 13.34 -1.09 -8.76
C LEU A 282 12.87 -1.52 -10.15
N LEU A 283 13.66 -2.30 -10.88
CA LEU A 283 13.23 -2.90 -12.14
C LEU A 283 12.46 -4.18 -11.87
N VAL A 284 11.14 -4.10 -11.97
CA VAL A 284 10.23 -5.23 -11.78
C VAL A 284 9.95 -5.90 -13.12
N ARG A 285 10.38 -7.16 -13.22
CA ARG A 285 10.27 -7.97 -14.46
C ARG A 285 9.04 -8.89 -14.47
N GLY A 286 8.34 -8.99 -13.35
CA GLY A 286 7.23 -9.93 -13.14
C GLY A 286 7.44 -10.74 -11.85
N ASN A 287 6.53 -11.66 -11.59
CA ASN A 287 6.57 -12.52 -10.42
C ASN A 287 7.69 -13.56 -10.54
N ARG A 288 8.57 -13.65 -9.52
CA ARG A 288 9.72 -14.57 -9.45
C ARG A 288 9.38 -16.03 -9.77
N SER A 289 8.15 -16.48 -9.53
CA SER A 289 7.71 -17.83 -9.87
C SER A 289 7.87 -18.21 -11.35
N ALA A 290 7.97 -17.25 -12.27
CA ALA A 290 8.29 -17.49 -13.68
C ALA A 290 9.78 -17.86 -13.93
N GLY A 291 10.64 -17.76 -12.91
CA GLY A 291 12.02 -18.22 -12.93
C GLY A 291 12.92 -17.47 -13.91
N CYS A 292 13.94 -18.16 -14.43
CA CYS A 292 15.03 -17.57 -15.22
C CYS A 292 14.59 -16.95 -16.55
N THR A 293 13.39 -17.25 -17.06
CA THR A 293 12.80 -16.61 -18.26
C THR A 293 12.62 -15.10 -18.08
N LEU A 294 12.54 -14.63 -16.83
CA LEU A 294 12.51 -13.21 -16.51
C LEU A 294 13.89 -12.54 -16.68
N LEU A 295 14.97 -13.31 -16.73
CA LEU A 295 16.36 -12.81 -16.68
C LEU A 295 17.14 -12.95 -18.00
N ASP A 296 16.66 -13.77 -18.94
CA ASP A 296 17.32 -14.01 -20.24
C ASP A 296 16.95 -12.99 -21.35
N GLY A 297 15.97 -12.11 -21.08
CA GLY A 297 15.51 -11.11 -22.05
C GLY A 297 14.33 -11.53 -22.92
N SER A 298 13.88 -12.78 -22.85
CA SER A 298 12.77 -13.32 -23.65
C SER A 298 11.40 -12.78 -23.22
N ALA A 299 11.13 -12.67 -21.91
CA ALA A 299 9.84 -12.23 -21.39
C ALA A 299 9.68 -10.70 -21.39
N GLN A 300 9.08 -10.09 -22.41
CA GLN A 300 8.96 -8.62 -22.50
C GLN A 300 7.90 -8.02 -21.56
N ALA A 301 6.78 -8.73 -21.34
CA ALA A 301 5.73 -8.31 -20.43
C ALA A 301 6.04 -8.72 -18.98
N ALA A 302 5.69 -7.85 -18.02
CA ALA A 302 5.80 -8.14 -16.60
C ALA A 302 4.43 -8.53 -16.05
N THR A 303 4.31 -9.72 -15.46
CA THR A 303 3.09 -10.12 -14.74
C THR A 303 2.89 -9.27 -13.49
N ALA A 304 1.66 -9.20 -12.99
CA ALA A 304 1.40 -8.56 -11.71
C ALA A 304 2.15 -9.28 -10.58
N VAL A 305 2.57 -8.52 -9.57
CA VAL A 305 3.28 -9.03 -8.40
C VAL A 305 2.90 -8.23 -7.17
N THR A 306 2.82 -8.89 -6.02
CA THR A 306 2.69 -8.23 -4.72
C THR A 306 4.01 -8.35 -4.00
N LEU A 307 4.74 -7.25 -3.86
CA LEU A 307 5.95 -7.23 -3.03
C LEU A 307 5.54 -7.37 -1.57
N GLN A 308 6.35 -8.08 -0.78
CA GLN A 308 6.08 -8.29 0.64
C GLN A 308 7.33 -8.02 1.47
N ALA A 309 7.17 -7.36 2.61
CA ALA A 309 8.22 -7.17 3.61
C ALA A 309 7.70 -7.50 5.01
N ILE A 310 8.57 -8.06 5.85
CA ILE A 310 8.26 -8.39 7.24
C ILE A 310 9.19 -7.61 8.15
N GLY A 311 8.62 -6.74 8.99
CA GLY A 311 9.40 -5.88 9.87
C GLY A 311 8.54 -5.02 10.77
N VAL A 312 9.20 -4.18 11.56
CA VAL A 312 8.54 -3.21 12.44
C VAL A 312 8.07 -2.02 11.62
N LEU A 313 6.82 -1.60 11.81
CA LEU A 313 6.25 -0.43 11.17
C LEU A 313 6.87 0.86 11.69
N ALA A 314 7.13 1.79 10.77
CA ALA A 314 7.33 3.18 11.12
C ALA A 314 6.01 3.80 11.60
N GLN A 315 6.06 4.44 12.77
CA GLN A 315 4.90 4.99 13.47
C GLN A 315 5.33 6.26 14.22
N GLY A 316 4.39 7.16 14.47
CA GLY A 316 4.69 8.46 15.07
C GLY A 316 5.30 9.43 14.05
N ASP A 317 5.74 10.59 14.52
CA ASP A 317 6.43 11.56 13.66
C ASP A 317 7.84 11.05 13.33
N ILE A 318 8.24 11.18 12.06
CA ILE A 318 9.46 10.58 11.51
C ILE A 318 10.35 11.69 10.96
N ALA A 319 11.61 11.65 11.40
CA ALA A 319 12.65 12.55 10.95
C ALA A 319 13.15 12.17 9.55
N GLU A 320 13.54 13.17 8.76
CA GLU A 320 14.23 12.93 7.49
C GLU A 320 15.40 13.89 7.27
N GLY A 321 16.54 13.32 6.86
CA GLY A 321 17.75 14.04 6.53
C GLY A 321 17.80 14.44 5.07
N LEU A 322 17.57 15.72 4.78
CA LEU A 322 17.62 16.25 3.41
C LEU A 322 18.92 17.00 3.12
N VAL A 323 19.55 16.66 2.00
CA VAL A 323 20.66 17.44 1.42
C VAL A 323 20.13 18.48 0.45
N GLU A 324 20.92 19.50 0.15
CA GLU A 324 20.58 20.46 -0.91
C GLU A 324 20.37 19.74 -2.26
N GLY A 325 19.38 20.21 -3.02
CA GLY A 325 18.97 19.62 -4.28
C GLY A 325 17.91 18.52 -4.13
N PHE A 326 17.89 17.58 -5.06
CA PHE A 326 16.85 16.54 -5.11
C PHE A 326 17.13 15.41 -4.12
N ASN A 327 16.14 15.02 -3.33
CA ASN A 327 16.22 13.93 -2.38
C ASN A 327 15.19 12.87 -2.77
N PHE A 328 15.62 11.61 -2.90
CA PHE A 328 14.72 10.51 -3.25
C PHE A 328 14.29 9.77 -1.99
N ILE A 329 13.07 10.04 -1.58
CA ILE A 329 12.50 9.57 -0.32
C ILE A 329 11.27 8.71 -0.57
N ALA A 330 10.74 8.11 0.48
CA ALA A 330 9.56 7.27 0.45
C ALA A 330 8.53 7.74 1.47
N ASN A 331 7.26 7.43 1.19
CA ASN A 331 6.22 7.48 2.21
C ASN A 331 6.53 6.40 3.28
N PRO A 332 6.87 6.80 4.52
CA PRO A 332 7.28 5.85 5.55
C PRO A 332 6.10 5.14 6.22
N TYR A 333 4.87 5.62 6.02
CA TYR A 333 3.70 5.08 6.70
C TYR A 333 3.05 3.96 5.91
N GLN A 334 2.50 2.98 6.62
CA GLN A 334 1.50 2.05 6.07
C GLN A 334 0.14 2.77 5.94
N SER A 335 0.12 3.90 5.23
CA SER A 335 -1.07 4.70 4.92
C SER A 335 -0.73 5.65 3.78
N PRO A 336 -1.66 6.01 2.90
CA PRO A 336 -1.44 7.14 1.99
C PRO A 336 -1.14 8.42 2.78
N ILE A 337 -0.34 9.32 2.22
CA ILE A 337 -0.06 10.64 2.82
C ILE A 337 -0.53 11.75 1.89
N ASN A 338 -0.98 12.87 2.47
CA ASN A 338 -1.28 14.08 1.74
C ASN A 338 -0.02 14.95 1.66
N PHE A 339 0.53 15.09 0.46
CA PHE A 339 1.73 15.87 0.21
C PHE A 339 1.54 17.36 0.44
N ASP A 340 0.34 17.93 0.28
CA ASP A 340 0.13 19.35 0.58
C ASP A 340 0.39 19.66 2.05
N ASN A 341 -0.02 18.74 2.93
CA ASN A 341 0.25 18.86 4.37
C ASN A 341 1.75 18.72 4.66
N VAL A 342 2.43 17.76 4.00
CA VAL A 342 3.88 17.57 4.11
C VAL A 342 4.62 18.84 3.66
N ALA A 343 4.29 19.37 2.48
CA ALA A 343 4.91 20.56 1.91
C ALA A 343 4.65 21.80 2.74
N SER A 344 3.42 21.99 3.25
CA SER A 344 3.06 23.11 4.12
C SER A 344 3.89 23.12 5.40
N ASP A 345 3.96 21.97 6.10
CA ASP A 345 4.70 21.82 7.36
C ASP A 345 6.23 21.94 7.17
N ASN A 346 6.72 21.69 5.95
CA ASN A 346 8.13 21.71 5.59
C ASN A 346 8.48 22.83 4.58
N SER A 347 7.68 23.89 4.51
CA SER A 347 7.78 24.94 3.48
C SER A 347 9.09 25.72 3.50
N THR A 348 9.83 25.69 4.61
CA THR A 348 11.18 26.27 4.71
C THR A 348 12.30 25.32 4.27
N ASN A 349 11.99 24.03 4.08
CA ASN A 349 12.94 22.97 3.79
C ASN A 349 12.81 22.40 2.37
N ILE A 350 11.58 22.36 1.83
CA ILE A 350 11.32 21.79 0.51
C ILE A 350 10.42 22.68 -0.33
N ASP A 351 10.55 22.56 -1.65
CA ASP A 351 9.54 23.07 -2.56
C ASP A 351 8.19 22.40 -2.31
N ALA A 352 7.10 23.11 -2.61
CA ALA A 352 5.74 22.54 -2.66
C ALA A 352 5.50 21.63 -3.89
N SER A 353 6.54 20.90 -4.28
CA SER A 353 6.59 20.04 -5.45
C SER A 353 7.11 18.66 -5.09
N TYR A 354 6.58 17.64 -5.74
CA TYR A 354 7.21 16.32 -5.75
C TYR A 354 7.38 15.80 -7.17
N TRP A 355 8.40 14.96 -7.37
CA TRP A 355 8.62 14.26 -8.63
C TRP A 355 8.55 12.77 -8.39
N THR A 356 7.96 12.04 -9.31
CA THR A 356 7.83 10.59 -9.20
C THR A 356 7.84 10.00 -10.59
N TYR A 357 7.87 8.69 -10.68
CA TYR A 357 8.00 7.99 -11.96
C TYR A 357 6.76 7.15 -12.20
N ASN A 358 5.90 7.63 -13.09
CA ASN A 358 4.92 6.78 -13.73
C ASN A 358 5.64 5.89 -14.76
N PRO A 359 5.63 4.56 -14.59
CA PRO A 359 6.33 3.63 -15.50
C PRO A 359 5.80 3.62 -16.94
N GLU A 360 4.66 4.25 -17.20
CA GLU A 360 4.08 4.43 -18.52
C GLU A 360 4.72 5.56 -19.31
N ASN A 361 5.39 6.47 -18.61
CA ASN A 361 6.12 7.53 -19.26
C ASN A 361 7.35 6.95 -19.96
N ASN A 362 7.81 7.65 -21.00
CA ASN A 362 9.10 7.35 -21.61
C ASN A 362 10.21 7.35 -20.54
N ASN A 363 11.27 6.59 -20.81
CA ASN A 363 12.38 6.52 -19.87
C ASN A 363 12.92 7.94 -19.59
N GLY A 364 13.11 8.28 -18.32
CA GLY A 364 13.56 9.62 -17.92
C GLY A 364 12.46 10.68 -17.80
N VAL A 365 11.21 10.38 -18.15
CA VAL A 365 10.08 11.32 -18.01
C VAL A 365 9.39 11.12 -16.66
N PHE A 366 9.46 12.14 -15.81
CA PHE A 366 8.86 12.14 -14.47
C PHE A 366 7.45 12.72 -14.49
N SER A 367 6.63 12.27 -13.54
CA SER A 367 5.39 12.93 -13.16
C SER A 367 5.72 13.94 -12.06
N VAL A 368 5.32 15.19 -12.25
CA VAL A 368 5.68 16.31 -11.37
C VAL A 368 4.41 16.93 -10.82
N TYR A 369 4.30 16.91 -9.49
CA TYR A 369 3.25 17.58 -8.77
C TYR A 369 3.69 18.97 -8.35
N ASN A 370 2.79 19.94 -8.47
CA ASN A 370 2.89 21.22 -7.79
C ASN A 370 1.47 21.78 -7.61
N ALA A 371 1.13 22.22 -6.39
CA ALA A 371 -0.07 22.99 -6.09
C ALA A 371 -1.38 22.46 -6.75
N GLY A 372 -1.68 21.17 -6.56
CA GLY A 372 -2.93 20.54 -7.00
C GLY A 372 -2.89 19.93 -8.40
N VAL A 373 -1.77 20.02 -9.13
CA VAL A 373 -1.64 19.50 -10.49
C VAL A 373 -0.49 18.51 -10.57
N LEU A 374 -0.76 17.30 -11.09
CA LEU A 374 0.27 16.31 -11.40
C LEU A 374 0.44 16.11 -12.93
N THR A 375 1.62 16.43 -13.44
CA THR A 375 1.99 16.18 -14.84
C THR A 375 2.28 14.69 -15.07
N ASN A 376 2.12 14.23 -16.32
CA ASN A 376 2.42 12.85 -16.74
C ASN A 376 1.82 11.78 -15.81
N LYS A 377 0.68 12.09 -15.19
CA LYS A 377 0.00 11.15 -14.32
C LYS A 377 -0.59 10.03 -15.16
N PRO A 378 -0.58 8.79 -14.66
CA PRO A 378 -1.43 7.77 -15.23
C PRO A 378 -2.86 8.25 -15.02
N ALA A 379 -3.67 8.04 -16.02
CA ALA A 379 -5.02 8.51 -15.92
C ALA A 379 -5.84 7.59 -14.98
N GLY A 380 -7.00 8.04 -14.51
CA GLY A 380 -7.66 7.47 -13.33
C GLY A 380 -6.95 7.76 -12.00
N TYR A 381 -5.76 8.38 -12.01
CA TYR A 381 -5.17 8.99 -10.82
C TYR A 381 -5.91 10.28 -10.49
N THR A 382 -6.76 10.20 -9.47
CA THR A 382 -7.72 11.25 -9.12
C THR A 382 -7.19 12.23 -8.08
N ASN A 383 -6.28 11.79 -7.20
CA ASN A 383 -5.86 12.58 -6.05
C ASN A 383 -4.39 12.99 -6.20
N ASP A 384 -4.14 14.06 -6.95
CA ASP A 384 -2.80 14.45 -7.37
C ASP A 384 -1.86 14.75 -6.20
N ASN A 385 -2.38 15.13 -5.04
CA ASN A 385 -1.61 15.39 -3.82
C ASN A 385 -1.36 14.17 -2.92
N ILE A 386 -1.96 13.01 -3.22
CA ILE A 386 -1.81 11.84 -2.35
C ILE A 386 -0.62 10.98 -2.81
N ILE A 387 0.29 10.66 -1.91
CA ILE A 387 1.35 9.67 -2.14
C ILE A 387 0.88 8.33 -1.55
N ALA A 388 0.82 7.30 -2.38
CA ALA A 388 0.31 5.99 -1.94
C ALA A 388 1.23 5.32 -0.91
N THR A 389 0.69 4.36 -0.17
CA THR A 389 1.50 3.47 0.69
C THR A 389 2.56 2.74 -0.12
N GLY A 390 3.82 2.80 0.32
CA GLY A 390 4.94 2.16 -0.37
C GLY A 390 5.34 2.82 -1.69
N GLN A 391 4.94 4.07 -1.94
CA GLN A 391 5.40 4.87 -3.07
C GLN A 391 6.61 5.72 -2.67
N ALA A 392 7.60 5.77 -3.56
CA ALA A 392 8.72 6.69 -3.46
C ALA A 392 8.59 7.87 -4.43
N PHE A 393 9.18 8.99 -4.04
CA PHE A 393 9.10 10.27 -4.73
C PHE A 393 10.33 11.11 -4.39
N PHE A 394 10.57 12.13 -5.20
CA PHE A 394 11.57 13.13 -4.96
C PHE A 394 10.94 14.38 -4.36
N VAL A 395 11.67 15.01 -3.46
CA VAL A 395 11.49 16.40 -3.06
C VAL A 395 12.75 17.18 -3.40
N ARG A 396 12.65 18.50 -3.50
CA ARG A 396 13.83 19.35 -3.69
C ARG A 396 13.97 20.30 -2.52
N LYS A 397 15.17 20.35 -1.95
CA LYS A 397 15.59 21.35 -0.96
C LYS A 397 16.39 22.43 -1.67
N SER A 398 15.94 23.68 -1.61
CA SER A 398 16.47 24.80 -2.40
C SER A 398 17.66 25.52 -1.76
N THR A 399 17.94 25.29 -0.47
CA THR A 399 18.99 26.00 0.28
C THR A 399 19.98 25.02 0.94
N ALA A 400 21.27 25.36 0.83
CA ALA A 400 22.35 24.72 1.57
C ALA A 400 22.22 24.99 3.09
N GLY A 401 22.44 23.96 3.91
CA GLY A 401 22.41 24.06 5.38
C GLY A 401 21.11 23.57 6.03
N GLY A 402 21.19 23.17 7.30
CA GLY A 402 20.10 22.60 8.10
C GLY A 402 20.23 21.09 8.33
N ALA A 403 20.13 20.68 9.60
CA ALA A 403 20.14 19.29 10.06
C ALA A 403 18.89 18.51 9.60
N SER A 404 18.84 17.22 9.95
CA SER A 404 17.63 16.39 9.82
C SER A 404 16.38 17.14 10.31
N VAL A 405 15.30 17.10 9.53
CA VAL A 405 14.02 17.68 9.94
C VAL A 405 13.32 16.67 10.83
N THR A 406 13.35 16.88 12.15
CA THR A 406 12.93 15.90 13.16
C THR A 406 11.50 15.36 12.98
N ASN A 407 10.59 16.18 12.46
CA ASN A 407 9.19 15.82 12.23
C ASN A 407 8.79 16.07 10.77
N PHE A 408 9.63 15.62 9.83
CA PHE A 408 9.40 15.82 8.40
C PHE A 408 8.10 15.17 7.96
N PHE A 409 7.90 13.91 8.34
CA PHE A 409 6.62 13.23 8.24
C PHE A 409 5.93 13.25 9.60
N ARG A 410 4.66 13.64 9.62
CA ARG A 410 3.83 13.62 10.82
C ARG A 410 2.68 12.64 10.65
N GLU A 411 2.19 12.10 11.76
CA GLU A 411 0.99 11.25 11.75
C GLU A 411 -0.21 11.97 11.11
N SER A 412 -0.33 13.28 11.30
CA SER A 412 -1.36 14.13 10.69
C SER A 412 -1.27 14.27 9.17
N HIS A 413 -0.16 13.85 8.54
CA HIS A 413 -0.02 13.82 7.08
C HIS A 413 -0.73 12.61 6.47
N LYS A 414 -1.10 11.59 7.25
CA LYS A 414 -1.85 10.43 6.74
C LYS A 414 -3.19 10.87 6.17
N SER A 415 -3.53 10.31 5.02
CA SER A 415 -4.78 10.55 4.31
C SER A 415 -5.69 9.33 4.41
N THR A 416 -7.00 9.59 4.47
CA THR A 416 -7.99 8.51 4.39
C THR A 416 -8.30 8.11 2.96
N THR A 417 -7.90 8.93 1.99
CA THR A 417 -8.15 8.74 0.57
C THR A 417 -7.23 7.65 0.02
N ALA A 418 -7.85 6.56 -0.45
CA ALA A 418 -7.11 5.50 -1.12
C ALA A 418 -6.51 6.00 -2.44
N GLN A 419 -5.27 5.60 -2.69
CA GLN A 419 -4.60 5.83 -3.97
C GLN A 419 -3.88 4.54 -4.36
N PRO A 420 -4.09 4.01 -5.57
CA PRO A 420 -3.34 2.83 -6.05
C PRO A 420 -1.84 3.15 -6.19
N GLY A 421 -1.47 4.43 -6.28
CA GLY A 421 -0.17 4.90 -6.75
C GLY A 421 -0.23 5.17 -8.25
N LEU A 422 0.85 5.68 -8.82
CA LEU A 422 0.87 6.06 -10.23
C LEU A 422 0.96 4.84 -11.15
N PHE A 423 -0.22 4.31 -11.52
CA PHE A 423 -0.46 3.25 -12.50
C PHE A 423 -1.74 3.55 -13.34
N ARG A 424 -1.74 3.27 -14.67
CA ARG A 424 -2.68 3.61 -15.80
C ARG A 424 -4.15 4.03 -15.60
N THR A 425 -4.70 4.84 -16.57
CA THR A 425 -6.04 4.76 -17.29
C THR A 425 -6.62 6.08 -17.95
N GLN A 426 -6.44 6.35 -19.29
CA GLN A 426 -6.64 7.62 -20.12
C GLN A 426 -8.05 8.29 -20.32
N ASN A 427 -8.22 9.60 -20.72
CA ASN A 427 -8.17 10.22 -22.11
C ASN A 427 -8.03 11.79 -22.27
N TRP A 428 -7.57 12.27 -23.45
CA TRP A 428 -7.52 13.67 -23.96
C TRP A 428 -8.40 13.88 -25.23
N LEU A 429 -8.66 15.13 -25.68
CA LEU A 429 -9.48 15.41 -26.89
C LEU A 429 -8.77 15.07 -28.21
N GLY A 430 -7.44 15.17 -28.25
CA GLY A 430 -6.61 14.86 -29.42
C GLY A 430 -5.16 15.30 -29.21
N MET A 431 -4.21 14.70 -29.95
CA MET A 431 -2.79 15.05 -29.87
C MET A 431 -2.07 14.86 -31.21
N THR A 432 -1.09 15.72 -31.47
CA THR A 432 -0.16 15.64 -32.58
C THR A 432 1.25 15.49 -32.03
N ARG A 433 1.98 14.51 -32.56
CA ARG A 433 3.39 14.26 -32.23
C ARG A 433 4.24 14.62 -33.43
N VAL A 434 5.30 15.39 -33.17
CA VAL A 434 6.30 15.74 -34.18
C VAL A 434 7.62 15.17 -33.72
N ALA A 435 8.13 14.21 -34.50
CA ALA A 435 9.39 13.54 -34.24
C ALA A 435 10.51 14.15 -35.09
N LEU A 436 11.64 14.48 -34.47
CA LEU A 436 12.91 14.71 -35.14
C LEU A 436 13.58 13.37 -35.38
N ARG A 437 14.10 13.15 -36.59
CA ARG A 437 14.78 11.92 -36.98
C ARG A 437 16.07 12.24 -37.71
N ALA A 438 17.11 11.43 -37.49
CA ALA A 438 18.39 11.52 -38.20
C ALA A 438 18.28 10.95 -39.62
N ASN A 439 17.41 9.95 -39.80
CA ASN A 439 17.05 9.29 -41.04
C ASN A 439 15.68 8.60 -40.86
N ASP A 440 15.18 7.91 -41.88
CA ASP A 440 13.83 7.32 -41.86
C ASP A 440 13.56 6.44 -40.62
N ASP A 441 14.58 5.78 -40.08
CA ASP A 441 14.45 4.82 -38.98
C ASP A 441 14.98 5.31 -37.62
N ALA A 442 15.84 6.34 -37.59
CA ALA A 442 16.51 6.80 -36.38
C ALA A 442 15.80 8.01 -35.75
N HIS A 443 14.98 7.76 -34.73
CA HIS A 443 14.33 8.79 -33.92
C HIS A 443 15.32 9.47 -32.96
N ILE A 444 15.36 10.81 -32.99
CA ILE A 444 16.24 11.64 -32.14
C ILE A 444 15.44 12.20 -30.95
N ASP A 445 14.36 12.92 -31.22
CA ASP A 445 13.60 13.67 -30.20
C ASP A 445 12.14 13.89 -30.64
N GLU A 446 11.27 14.31 -29.71
CA GLU A 446 9.84 14.55 -29.98
C GLU A 446 9.28 15.77 -29.24
N ALA A 447 8.43 16.54 -29.93
CA ALA A 447 7.56 17.54 -29.32
C ALA A 447 6.10 17.15 -29.50
N VAL A 448 5.29 17.34 -28.45
CA VAL A 448 3.85 17.04 -28.45
C VAL A 448 3.05 18.34 -28.43
N VAL A 449 2.11 18.47 -29.37
CA VAL A 449 1.04 19.46 -29.29
C VAL A 449 -0.26 18.73 -28.98
N ARG A 450 -0.94 19.11 -27.90
CA ARG A 450 -2.20 18.45 -27.50
C ARG A 450 -3.32 19.46 -27.33
N PHE A 451 -4.55 18.98 -27.49
CA PHE A 451 -5.75 19.82 -27.49
C PHE A 451 -6.64 19.54 -26.28
N GLY A 452 -7.10 20.62 -25.65
CA GLY A 452 -7.92 20.58 -24.46
C GLY A 452 -8.78 21.84 -24.30
N ASN A 453 -9.97 21.71 -23.71
CA ASN A 453 -10.92 22.82 -23.55
C ASN A 453 -11.00 23.31 -22.10
N GLN A 454 -10.01 22.93 -21.27
CA GLN A 454 -9.96 23.26 -19.85
C GLN A 454 -9.66 24.76 -19.63
N GLN A 455 -10.11 25.28 -18.49
CA GLN A 455 -9.83 26.65 -18.07
C GLN A 455 -8.33 26.86 -17.86
N GLY A 456 -7.72 27.83 -18.55
CA GLY A 456 -6.27 28.09 -18.48
C GLY A 456 -5.46 27.58 -19.69
N VAL A 457 -6.09 26.83 -20.61
CA VAL A 457 -5.48 26.53 -21.90
C VAL A 457 -5.46 27.80 -22.76
N SER A 458 -4.30 28.15 -23.29
CA SER A 458 -4.08 29.31 -24.16
C SER A 458 -3.23 28.94 -25.38
N ASN A 459 -3.56 29.53 -26.53
CA ASN A 459 -2.82 29.33 -27.78
C ASN A 459 -1.61 30.28 -27.89
N THR A 460 -1.63 31.40 -27.18
CA THR A 460 -0.66 32.49 -27.34
C THR A 460 0.16 32.75 -26.08
N ALA A 461 -0.40 32.47 -24.91
CA ALA A 461 0.27 32.60 -23.63
C ALA A 461 0.74 31.24 -23.12
N GLU A 462 1.77 31.24 -22.27
CA GLU A 462 2.05 30.11 -21.40
C GLU A 462 0.86 29.87 -20.49
N GLY A 463 0.39 28.64 -20.44
CA GLY A 463 -0.67 28.17 -19.58
C GLY A 463 -0.18 27.05 -18.68
N THR A 464 -0.96 26.76 -17.65
CA THR A 464 -0.68 25.73 -16.63
C THR A 464 -0.64 24.30 -17.19
N TYR A 465 -0.96 24.11 -18.47
CA TYR A 465 -0.94 22.83 -19.16
C TYR A 465 0.23 22.67 -20.13
N ASP A 466 1.13 23.65 -20.23
CA ASP A 466 2.37 23.58 -21.00
C ASP A 466 3.52 23.05 -20.14
N ALA A 467 4.43 22.31 -20.77
CA ALA A 467 5.60 21.74 -20.10
C ALA A 467 6.88 22.19 -20.80
N LEU A 468 7.68 22.99 -20.09
CA LEU A 468 8.95 23.50 -20.57
C LEU A 468 9.91 22.35 -20.92
N ASN A 469 10.66 22.53 -22.00
CA ASN A 469 11.70 21.61 -22.39
C ASN A 469 12.92 21.79 -21.48
N ILE A 470 13.43 20.69 -20.91
CA ILE A 470 14.63 20.65 -20.06
C ILE A 470 15.77 19.85 -20.71
N SER A 471 15.59 19.40 -21.95
CA SER A 471 16.59 18.62 -22.67
C SER A 471 17.75 19.53 -23.06
N GLU A 472 18.97 19.12 -22.69
CA GLU A 472 20.22 19.85 -22.92
C GLU A 472 21.10 19.16 -23.99
N GLY A 473 20.51 18.28 -24.81
CA GLY A 473 21.22 17.55 -25.87
C GLY A 473 21.65 18.45 -27.04
N THR A 474 22.62 17.99 -27.83
CA THR A 474 23.11 18.68 -29.03
C THR A 474 22.16 18.61 -30.22
N GLU A 475 21.26 17.62 -30.23
CA GLU A 475 20.18 17.47 -31.20
C GLU A 475 18.85 17.42 -30.43
N GLY A 476 17.82 18.13 -30.90
CA GLY A 476 16.53 18.15 -30.22
C GLY A 476 15.45 18.99 -30.88
N ILE A 477 14.20 18.73 -30.52
CA ILE A 477 13.02 19.44 -31.01
C ILE A 477 12.11 19.87 -29.85
N SER A 478 11.56 21.07 -29.95
CA SER A 478 10.55 21.57 -29.03
C SER A 478 9.55 22.44 -29.75
N SER A 479 8.37 22.59 -29.18
CA SER A 479 7.38 23.57 -29.63
C SER A 479 7.63 24.92 -28.95
N GLN A 480 7.22 26.00 -29.59
CA GLN A 480 7.38 27.36 -29.05
C GLN A 480 6.03 27.99 -28.72
N LYS A 481 5.99 28.70 -27.59
CA LYS A 481 4.87 29.55 -27.15
C LYS A 481 5.40 30.65 -26.25
N ALA A 482 4.85 31.86 -26.29
CA ALA A 482 5.19 32.92 -25.34
C ALA A 482 6.71 33.15 -25.08
N GLY A 483 7.57 32.95 -26.08
CA GLY A 483 9.03 33.10 -25.96
C GLY A 483 9.79 31.91 -25.34
N ASN A 484 9.09 30.85 -24.94
CA ASN A 484 9.65 29.66 -24.29
C ASN A 484 9.59 28.40 -25.19
N ARG A 485 10.34 27.37 -24.80
CA ARG A 485 10.43 26.06 -25.48
C ARG A 485 9.73 24.99 -24.65
N TYR A 486 8.89 24.19 -25.29
CA TYR A 486 8.06 23.19 -24.62
C TYR A 486 8.20 21.82 -25.27
N SER A 487 8.40 20.80 -24.43
CA SER A 487 8.25 19.40 -24.85
C SER A 487 6.78 19.04 -25.04
N ILE A 488 5.87 19.71 -24.30
CA ILE A 488 4.43 19.58 -24.48
C ILE A 488 3.79 20.97 -24.48
N GLN A 489 3.21 21.36 -25.60
CA GLN A 489 2.41 22.57 -25.71
C GLN A 489 0.93 22.19 -25.77
N THR A 490 0.14 22.72 -24.84
CA THR A 490 -1.31 22.51 -24.82
C THR A 490 -2.00 23.71 -25.42
N ARG A 491 -2.89 23.45 -26.38
CA ARG A 491 -3.66 24.45 -27.13
C ARG A 491 -5.15 24.17 -26.98
N ARG A 492 -5.97 25.20 -27.13
CA ARG A 492 -7.43 25.05 -27.07
C ARG A 492 -7.91 24.14 -28.20
N GLY A 493 -9.02 23.43 -27.99
CA GLY A 493 -9.66 22.65 -29.06
C GLY A 493 -9.78 23.46 -30.35
N VAL A 494 -9.27 22.90 -31.46
CA VAL A 494 -9.16 23.59 -32.74
C VAL A 494 -10.55 23.73 -33.37
N THR A 495 -11.02 24.97 -33.53
CA THR A 495 -12.30 25.30 -34.21
C THR A 495 -12.08 25.99 -35.56
N THR A 496 -10.90 26.60 -35.75
CA THR A 496 -10.35 27.11 -37.02
C THR A 496 -8.84 26.91 -37.02
N ALA A 497 -8.19 26.88 -38.20
CA ALA A 497 -6.78 26.55 -38.38
C ALA A 497 -5.83 27.21 -37.35
N ASP A 498 -4.83 26.45 -36.90
CA ASP A 498 -3.87 26.84 -35.86
C ASP A 498 -2.45 26.49 -36.30
N THR A 499 -1.46 27.33 -35.96
CA THR A 499 -0.05 27.15 -36.36
C THR A 499 0.84 27.07 -35.12
N VAL A 500 1.73 26.09 -35.10
CA VAL A 500 2.71 25.88 -34.02
C VAL A 500 4.12 26.04 -34.56
N SER A 501 4.86 26.98 -33.98
CA SER A 501 6.29 27.12 -34.25
C SER A 501 7.08 26.05 -33.52
N LEU A 502 8.10 25.50 -34.19
CA LEU A 502 9.02 24.52 -33.64
C LEU A 502 10.42 25.13 -33.55
N HIS A 503 11.14 24.76 -32.49
CA HIS A 503 12.56 25.00 -32.32
C HIS A 503 13.30 23.69 -32.49
N VAL A 504 14.17 23.62 -33.50
CA VAL A 504 14.96 22.44 -33.83
C VAL A 504 16.43 22.80 -33.68
N VAL A 505 17.19 21.92 -33.00
CA VAL A 505 18.65 21.96 -32.94
C VAL A 505 19.15 20.65 -33.56
N SER A 506 20.12 20.76 -34.45
CA SER A 506 20.74 19.65 -35.17
C SER A 506 22.25 19.79 -35.16
#